data_AF-A0A2V8JMJ9-F1
#
_entry.id   AF-A0A2V8JMJ9-F1
#
_cell.length_a   1.000
_cell.length_b   1.000
_cell.length_c   1.000
_cell.angle_alpha   90.00
_cell.angle_beta   90.00
_cell.angle_gamma   90.00
#
_symmetry.space_group_name_H-M   'P 1'
#
loop_
_entity.id
_entity.type
_entity.pdbx_description
1 polymer ?
#
loop_
_entity_poly.entity_id
_entity_poly.type
_entity_poly.pdbx_seq_one_letter_code
_entity_poly.pdbx_strand_id
1 'polypeptide(L)'
;MARKIAYWTSTVIVAVMLLFALSYLTGNPQVVSGFAKAGYPPHLRIVLGIAKPAAAIVLLLPGLALLKEWAYAGSAFTWVMAFIAHYSGGDGVQVWAMPLVLLALLIVSYFSRPSNRRMALSPSRA
;
A
#
# COMPACT_ATOMS: atom_id res chain seq x y z
N MET A 1 24.26 -3.82 7.02
CA MET A 1 23.62 -2.63 7.63
C MET A 1 22.73 -1.88 6.63
N ALA A 2 23.24 -1.49 5.46
CA ALA A 2 22.49 -0.74 4.43
C ALA A 2 21.13 -1.35 4.05
N ARG A 3 21.05 -2.67 3.81
CA ARG A 3 19.78 -3.35 3.49
C ARG A 3 18.72 -3.22 4.59
N LYS A 4 19.13 -3.25 5.86
CA LYS A 4 18.21 -3.07 7.01
C LYS A 4 17.70 -1.64 7.09
N ILE A 5 18.56 -0.66 6.81
CA ILE A 5 18.19 0.76 6.74
C ILE A 5 17.20 0.99 5.60
N ALA A 6 17.55 0.57 4.37
CA ALA A 6 16.68 0.66 3.21
C ALA A 6 15.30 0.04 3.46
N TYR A 7 15.27 -1.14 4.09
CA TYR A 7 14.03 -1.80 4.48
C TYR A 7 13.19 -0.94 5.43
N TRP A 8 13.74 -0.53 6.57
CA TRP A 8 12.94 0.17 7.56
C TRP A 8 12.54 1.58 7.12
N THR A 9 13.42 2.31 6.45
CA THR A 9 13.10 3.63 5.89
C THR A 9 11.94 3.53 4.89
N SER A 10 12.04 2.65 3.89
CA SER A 10 10.95 2.48 2.90
C SER A 10 9.66 1.94 3.53
N THR A 11 9.77 0.97 4.44
CA THR A 11 8.59 0.35 5.10
C THR A 11 7.84 1.34 5.99
N VAL A 12 8.53 2.18 6.75
CA VAL A 12 7.88 3.19 7.60
C VAL A 12 7.16 4.23 6.75
N ILE A 13 7.80 4.71 5.68
CA ILE A 13 7.16 5.67 4.76
C ILE A 13 5.91 5.04 4.13
N VAL A 14 6.02 3.83 3.59
CA VAL A 14 4.89 3.06 3.04
C VAL A 14 3.78 2.89 4.07
N ALA A 15 4.11 2.51 5.31
CA ALA A 15 3.13 2.28 6.36
C ALA A 15 2.40 3.57 6.74
N VAL A 16 3.09 4.70 6.90
CA VAL A 16 2.46 6.01 7.16
C VAL A 16 1.52 6.39 6.02
N MET A 17 1.93 6.19 4.77
CA MET A 17 1.10 6.50 3.60
C MET A 17 -0.16 5.63 3.51
N LEU A 18 -0.05 4.37 3.91
CA LEU A 18 -1.19 3.46 4.03
C LEU A 18 -2.11 3.86 5.19
N LEU A 19 -1.57 4.31 6.33
CA LEU A 19 -2.34 4.75 7.49
C LEU A 19 -3.15 6.03 7.22
N PHE A 20 -2.72 6.89 6.30
CA PHE A 20 -3.53 8.05 5.89
C PHE A 20 -4.90 7.66 5.31
N ALA A 21 -5.07 6.43 4.85
CA ALA A 21 -6.37 5.90 4.43
C ALA A 21 -7.38 5.77 5.57
N LEU A 22 -6.99 5.91 6.85
CA LEU A 22 -7.95 6.07 7.95
C LEU A 22 -8.87 7.29 7.72
N SER A 23 -8.38 8.33 7.05
CA SER A 23 -9.20 9.47 6.64
C SER A 23 -10.35 9.07 5.72
N TYR A 24 -10.25 7.95 5.00
CA TYR A 24 -11.31 7.44 4.13
C TYR A 24 -12.50 6.95 4.93
N LEU A 25 -12.34 6.64 6.22
CA LEU A 25 -13.45 6.26 7.10
C LEU A 25 -14.19 7.47 7.69
N THR A 26 -13.65 8.68 7.48
CA THR A 26 -14.30 9.91 7.91
C THR A 26 -15.38 10.35 6.92
N GLY A 27 -16.29 11.21 7.39
CA GLY A 27 -17.24 11.92 6.53
C GLY A 27 -16.66 13.16 5.85
N ASN A 28 -15.33 13.30 5.75
CA ASN A 28 -14.70 14.50 5.18
C ASN A 28 -15.21 14.73 3.73
N PRO A 29 -15.84 15.89 3.44
CA PRO A 29 -16.43 16.15 2.13
C PRO A 29 -15.43 16.05 0.97
N GLN A 30 -14.16 16.42 1.19
CA GLN A 30 -13.12 16.32 0.16
C GLN A 30 -12.85 14.87 -0.22
N VAL A 31 -12.81 13.96 0.76
CA VAL A 31 -12.56 12.54 0.53
C VAL A 31 -13.78 11.89 -0.11
N VAL A 32 -14.98 12.13 0.43
CA VAL A 32 -16.23 11.56 -0.10
C VAL A 32 -16.46 12.02 -1.54
N SER A 33 -16.33 13.33 -1.81
CA SER A 33 -16.50 13.87 -3.16
C SER A 33 -15.40 13.42 -4.12
N GLY A 34 -14.17 13.21 -3.64
CA GLY A 34 -13.08 12.68 -4.47
C GLY A 34 -13.41 11.29 -5.05
N PHE A 35 -13.88 10.37 -4.20
CA PHE A 35 -14.32 9.04 -4.66
C PHE A 35 -15.54 9.13 -5.59
N ALA A 36 -16.52 9.98 -5.27
CA ALA A 36 -17.72 10.15 -6.09
C ALA A 36 -17.41 10.73 -7.48
N LYS A 37 -16.55 11.76 -7.57
CA LYS A 37 -16.11 12.37 -8.84
C LYS A 37 -15.36 11.38 -9.72
N ALA A 38 -14.60 10.45 -9.12
CA ALA A 38 -13.94 9.36 -9.83
C ALA A 38 -14.90 8.23 -10.26
N GLY A 39 -16.21 8.35 -9.98
CA GLY A 39 -17.21 7.35 -10.34
C GLY A 39 -17.18 6.10 -9.46
N TYR A 40 -16.50 6.13 -8.32
CA TYR A 40 -16.38 4.97 -7.45
C TYR A 40 -17.55 4.85 -6.48
N PRO A 41 -18.00 3.62 -6.19
CA PRO A 41 -19.07 3.41 -5.24
C PRO A 41 -18.59 3.69 -3.80
N PRO A 42 -19.47 4.16 -2.90
CA PRO A 42 -19.08 4.54 -1.53
C PRO A 42 -18.44 3.41 -0.72
N HIS A 43 -18.77 2.15 -0.99
CA HIS A 43 -18.20 1.00 -0.29
C HIS A 43 -16.71 0.81 -0.60
N LEU A 44 -16.22 1.20 -1.79
CA LEU A 44 -14.79 1.09 -2.12
C LEU A 44 -13.95 1.97 -1.19
N ARG A 45 -14.42 3.18 -0.90
CA ARG A 45 -13.77 4.09 0.06
C ARG A 45 -13.63 3.43 1.43
N ILE A 46 -14.68 2.80 1.94
CA ILE A 46 -14.67 2.13 3.24
C ILE A 46 -13.74 0.92 3.24
N VAL A 47 -13.81 0.07 2.20
CA VAL A 47 -12.92 -1.09 2.05
C VAL A 47 -11.45 -0.66 2.04
N LEU A 48 -11.09 0.36 1.25
CA LEU A 48 -9.73 0.89 1.22
C LEU A 48 -9.31 1.53 2.55
N GLY A 49 -10.25 2.16 3.25
CA GLY A 49 -10.03 2.76 4.57
C GLY A 49 -9.73 1.75 5.67
N ILE A 50 -10.13 0.48 5.50
CA ILE A 50 -9.82 -0.63 6.42
C ILE A 50 -8.58 -1.40 5.93
N ALA A 51 -8.55 -1.75 4.64
CA ALA A 51 -7.53 -2.63 4.08
C ALA A 51 -6.13 -2.00 4.09
N LYS A 52 -6.00 -0.70 3.77
CA LYS A 52 -4.69 -0.03 3.76
C LYS A 52 -4.07 0.08 5.16
N PRO A 53 -4.79 0.52 6.22
CA PRO A 53 -4.26 0.48 7.58
C PRO A 53 -3.92 -0.93 8.06
N ALA A 54 -4.73 -1.94 7.72
CA ALA A 54 -4.42 -3.33 8.04
C ALA A 54 -3.10 -3.77 7.38
N ALA A 55 -2.88 -3.44 6.11
CA ALA A 55 -1.61 -3.68 5.42
C ALA A 55 -0.43 -2.98 6.11
N ALA A 56 -0.60 -1.71 6.52
CA ALA A 56 0.43 -0.97 7.26
C ALA A 56 0.84 -1.68 8.56
N ILE A 57 -0.14 -2.10 9.36
CA ILE A 57 0.08 -2.82 10.62
C ILE A 57 0.83 -4.13 10.36
N VAL A 58 0.37 -4.92 9.38
CA VAL A 58 1.00 -6.18 8.99
C VAL A 58 2.45 -5.97 8.54
N LEU A 59 2.75 -4.91 7.78
CA LEU A 59 4.11 -4.61 7.32
C LEU A 59 5.05 -4.26 8.48
N LEU A 60 4.57 -3.56 9.52
CA LEU A 60 5.37 -3.14 10.66
C LEU A 60 5.63 -4.28 11.67
N LEU A 61 4.60 -5.08 11.98
CA LEU A 61 4.69 -6.17 12.97
C LEU A 61 5.79 -7.20 12.64
N PRO A 62 6.43 -7.83 13.64
CA PRO A 62 7.31 -8.97 13.41
C PRO A 62 6.52 -10.20 12.93
N GLY A 63 7.18 -11.11 12.20
CA GLY A 63 6.55 -12.37 11.75
C GLY A 63 5.56 -12.21 10.59
N LEU A 64 4.42 -12.91 10.63
CA LEU A 64 3.29 -12.80 9.69
C LEU A 64 3.67 -12.92 8.20
N ALA A 65 4.58 -13.82 7.85
CA ALA A 65 5.16 -13.89 6.51
C ALA A 65 4.11 -13.96 5.39
N LEU A 66 3.07 -14.80 5.52
CA LEU A 66 2.00 -14.90 4.53
C LEU A 66 1.20 -13.60 4.40
N LEU A 67 0.76 -13.03 5.53
CA LEU A 67 0.00 -11.78 5.51
C LEU A 67 0.84 -10.61 4.97
N LYS A 68 2.16 -10.62 5.15
CA LYS A 68 3.04 -9.63 4.55
C LYS A 68 3.00 -9.71 3.03
N GLU A 69 3.02 -10.90 2.44
CA GLU A 69 2.87 -11.04 0.98
C GLU A 69 1.52 -10.49 0.52
N TRP A 70 0.44 -10.73 1.27
CA TRP A 70 -0.88 -10.14 0.97
C TRP A 70 -0.87 -8.62 1.09
N ALA A 71 -0.24 -8.07 2.12
CA ALA A 71 -0.09 -6.63 2.31
C ALA A 71 0.68 -5.99 1.15
N TYR A 72 1.81 -6.60 0.75
CA TYR A 72 2.59 -6.12 -0.41
C TYR A 72 1.79 -6.20 -1.70
N ALA A 73 1.16 -7.34 -2.00
CA ALA A 73 0.37 -7.51 -3.23
C ALA A 73 -0.83 -6.54 -3.26
N GLY A 74 -1.59 -6.46 -2.17
CA GLY A 74 -2.74 -5.58 -2.05
C GLY A 74 -2.36 -4.10 -2.18
N SER A 75 -1.29 -3.65 -1.52
CA SER A 75 -0.79 -2.28 -1.67
C SER A 75 -0.30 -1.99 -3.09
N ALA A 76 0.39 -2.95 -3.73
CA ALA A 76 0.85 -2.81 -5.11
C ALA A 76 -0.32 -2.63 -6.08
N PHE A 77 -1.30 -3.54 -6.05
CA PHE A 77 -2.49 -3.42 -6.91
C PHE A 77 -3.26 -2.13 -6.66
N THR A 78 -3.40 -1.74 -5.38
CA THR A 78 -4.10 -0.50 -5.03
C THR A 78 -3.42 0.74 -5.61
N TRP A 79 -2.08 0.81 -5.58
CA TRP A 79 -1.36 1.95 -6.13
C TRP A 79 -1.26 1.93 -7.66
N VAL A 80 -1.18 0.76 -8.28
CA VAL A 80 -1.31 0.63 -9.75
C VAL A 80 -2.69 1.13 -10.21
N MET A 81 -3.76 0.70 -9.55
CA MET A 81 -5.12 1.17 -9.88
C MET A 81 -5.30 2.66 -9.60
N ALA A 82 -4.73 3.18 -8.50
CA ALA A 82 -4.78 4.62 -8.21
C ALA A 82 -4.06 5.45 -9.28
N PHE A 83 -2.89 4.99 -9.77
CA PHE A 83 -2.21 5.63 -10.90
C PHE A 83 -3.11 5.67 -12.14
N ILE A 84 -3.69 4.53 -12.53
CA ILE A 84 -4.58 4.44 -13.69
C ILE A 84 -5.77 5.38 -13.53
N ALA A 85 -6.40 5.41 -12.35
CA ALA A 85 -7.54 6.26 -12.06
C ALA A 85 -7.22 7.76 -12.21
N HIS A 86 -6.15 8.22 -11.57
CA HIS A 86 -5.75 9.63 -11.63
C HIS A 86 -5.26 10.04 -13.02
N TYR A 87 -4.49 9.17 -13.69
CA TYR A 87 -4.00 9.44 -15.04
C TYR A 87 -5.14 9.49 -16.06
N SER A 88 -6.06 8.52 -16.03
CA SER A 88 -7.23 8.50 -16.93
C SER A 88 -8.25 9.59 -16.62
N GLY A 89 -8.33 10.03 -15.36
CA GLY A 89 -9.14 11.17 -14.94
C GLY A 89 -8.60 12.54 -15.36
N GLY A 90 -7.39 12.60 -15.94
CA GLY A 90 -6.76 13.85 -16.36
C GLY A 90 -6.24 14.70 -15.21
N ASP A 91 -5.99 14.10 -14.04
CA ASP A 91 -5.42 14.82 -12.89
C ASP A 91 -3.99 15.30 -13.19
N GLY A 92 -3.53 16.31 -12.44
CA GLY A 92 -2.17 16.84 -12.59
C GLY A 92 -1.08 15.82 -12.29
N VAL A 93 0.11 16.03 -12.88
CA VAL A 93 1.29 15.14 -12.76
C VAL A 93 1.59 14.71 -11.33
N GLN A 94 1.49 15.64 -10.38
CA GLN A 94 1.76 15.35 -8.98
C GLN A 94 0.80 14.31 -8.38
N VAL A 95 -0.45 14.29 -8.82
CA VAL A 95 -1.49 13.40 -8.28
C VAL A 95 -1.29 11.98 -8.79
N TRP A 96 -1.14 11.80 -10.12
CA TRP A 96 -0.96 10.46 -10.68
C TRP A 96 0.46 9.91 -10.48
N ALA A 97 1.50 10.74 -10.34
CA ALA A 97 2.86 10.25 -10.10
C ALA A 97 3.06 9.74 -8.67
N MET A 98 2.31 10.25 -7.69
CA MET A 98 2.48 9.89 -6.29
C MET A 98 2.29 8.38 -6.01
N PRO A 99 1.24 7.69 -6.52
CA PRO A 99 1.14 6.23 -6.43
C PRO A 99 2.34 5.47 -7.00
N LEU A 100 3.01 5.97 -8.04
CA LEU A 100 4.20 5.33 -8.61
C LEU A 100 5.42 5.44 -7.69
N VAL A 101 5.60 6.61 -7.06
CA VAL A 101 6.65 6.79 -6.03
C VAL A 101 6.43 5.83 -4.86
N LEU A 102 5.18 5.69 -4.40
CA LEU A 102 4.83 4.76 -3.34
C LEU A 102 5.05 3.31 -3.75
N LEU A 103 4.75 2.95 -4.99
CA LEU A 103 5.03 1.62 -5.54
C LEU A 103 6.54 1.33 -5.59
N ALA A 104 7.36 2.30 -5.99
CA ALA A 104 8.82 2.16 -5.97
C ALA A 104 9.34 1.95 -4.54
N LEU A 105 8.84 2.70 -3.55
CA LEU A 105 9.17 2.48 -2.14
C LEU A 105 8.72 1.11 -1.64
N LEU A 106 7.55 0.63 -2.08
CA LEU A 106 7.05 -0.71 -1.75
C LEU A 106 7.97 -1.81 -2.29
N ILE A 107 8.44 -1.64 -3.53
CA ILE A 107 9.40 -2.54 -4.19
C ILE A 107 10.71 -2.56 -3.40
N VAL A 108 11.25 -1.39 -3.05
CA VAL A 108 12.47 -1.30 -2.21
C VAL A 108 12.26 -2.01 -0.88
N SER A 109 11.13 -1.78 -0.20
CA SER A 109 10.77 -2.47 1.04
C SER A 109 10.70 -3.99 0.85
N TYR A 110 10.03 -4.46 -0.21
CA TYR A 110 9.88 -5.87 -0.53
C TYR A 110 11.23 -6.58 -0.69
N PHE A 111 12.09 -6.05 -1.55
CA PHE A 111 13.36 -6.70 -1.90
C PHE A 111 14.40 -6.59 -0.78
N SER A 112 14.38 -5.51 -0.02
CA SER A 112 15.28 -5.33 1.12
C SER A 112 14.84 -6.09 2.38
N ARG A 113 13.60 -6.60 2.44
CA ARG A 113 13.06 -7.27 3.65
C ARG A 113 13.96 -8.38 4.21
N PRO A 114 14.19 -8.43 5.54
CA PRO A 114 14.96 -9.49 6.20
C PRO A 114 14.37 -10.89 5.98
N SER A 115 15.20 -11.94 6.08
CA SER A 115 14.80 -13.34 5.84
C SER A 115 13.70 -13.83 6.79
N ASN A 116 13.71 -13.43 8.06
CA ASN A 116 12.67 -13.78 9.05
C ASN A 116 11.30 -13.14 8.78
N ARG A 117 11.19 -12.28 7.74
CA ARG A 117 9.93 -11.67 7.26
C ARG A 117 9.54 -12.19 5.87
N ARG A 118 10.14 -13.29 5.41
CA ARG A 118 9.83 -13.97 4.15
C ARG A 118 9.15 -15.30 4.45
N MET A 119 8.27 -15.74 3.57
CA MET A 119 7.78 -17.12 3.64
C MET A 119 8.95 -18.08 3.45
N ALA A 120 9.06 -19.08 4.30
CA ALA A 120 9.96 -20.19 4.06
C ALA A 120 9.36 -21.00 2.90
N LEU A 121 10.06 -21.03 1.76
CA LEU A 121 9.74 -21.99 0.71
C LEU A 121 10.16 -23.36 1.25
N SER A 122 9.19 -24.15 1.72
CA SER A 122 9.45 -25.57 1.95
C SER A 122 9.78 -26.18 0.59
N PRO A 123 10.92 -26.90 0.43
CA PRO A 123 11.11 -27.71 -0.75
C PRO A 123 9.94 -28.70 -0.78
N SER A 124 9.16 -28.70 -1.87
CA SER A 124 8.16 -29.74 -2.09
C SER A 124 8.87 -31.08 -2.02
N ARG A 125 8.44 -31.99 -1.14
CA ARG A 125 8.83 -33.39 -1.26
C ARG A 125 8.31 -33.84 -2.63
N ALA A 126 9.26 -34.19 -3.49
CA ALA A 126 9.03 -34.71 -4.84
C ALA A 126 8.16 -35.96 -4.82
#